data_AF-A0A6C0IHG2-F1
#
_entry.id   AF-A0A6C0IHG2-F1
#
_cell.length_a   1.000
_cell.length_b   1.000
_cell.length_c   1.000
_cell.angle_alpha   90.00
_cell.angle_beta   90.00
_cell.angle_gamma   90.00
#
_symmetry.space_group_name_H-M   'P 1'
#
loop_
_entity.id
_entity.type
_entity.pdbx_description
1 polymer ?
#
loop_
_entity_poly.entity_id
_entity_poly.type
_entity_poly.pdbx_seq_one_letter_code
_entity_poly.pdbx_strand_id
1 'polypeptide(L)'
;MNENINFFLNEDSNNDLNDNNNVNDSDLTDILNEINSDKSCYFEQQNTDNLFHEVVNYNINYTVKQLLLICDYYNILKEVKMTKCNKEEIINTIVLFESESHNYNIVCIRKKLWFYINELKKDKFMKKFILWN
;
A
#
# COMPACT_ATOMS: atom_id res chain seq x y z
N MET A 1 -37.16 22.08 -20.65
CA MET A 1 -38.00 20.89 -20.49
C MET A 1 -37.47 20.18 -19.26
N ASN A 2 -38.19 20.21 -18.15
CA ASN A 2 -37.78 19.56 -16.91
C ASN A 2 -38.43 18.18 -16.89
N GLU A 3 -37.63 17.13 -17.08
CA GLU A 3 -38.09 15.76 -16.90
C GLU A 3 -37.94 15.39 -15.43
N ASN A 4 -39.06 15.25 -14.73
CA ASN A 4 -39.11 14.69 -13.39
C ASN A 4 -38.85 13.18 -13.47
N ILE A 5 -37.81 12.72 -12.79
CA ILE A 5 -37.53 11.30 -12.63
C ILE A 5 -38.27 10.82 -11.37
N ASN A 6 -39.26 9.95 -11.53
CA ASN A 6 -39.91 9.25 -10.43
C ASN A 6 -39.25 7.88 -10.24
N PHE A 7 -38.75 7.62 -9.02
CA PHE A 7 -38.30 6.30 -8.59
C PHE A 7 -39.45 5.57 -7.88
N PHE A 8 -39.78 4.36 -8.35
CA PHE A 8 -40.59 3.41 -7.59
C PHE A 8 -39.65 2.40 -6.93
N LEU A 9 -39.64 2.39 -5.60
CA LEU A 9 -39.02 1.34 -4.81
C LEU A 9 -40.01 0.18 -4.72
N ASN A 10 -39.77 -0.89 -5.47
CA ASN A 10 -40.41 -2.18 -5.20
C ASN A 10 -39.67 -2.82 -4.03
N GLU A 11 -40.25 -2.72 -2.84
CA GLU A 11 -39.91 -3.59 -1.71
C GLU A 11 -40.65 -4.92 -1.90
N ASP A 12 -39.97 -5.90 -2.48
CA ASP A 12 -40.31 -7.31 -2.27
C ASP A 12 -39.05 -8.15 -2.24
N SER A 13 -39.03 -9.05 -1.26
CA SER A 13 -37.87 -9.72 -0.70
C SER A 13 -37.32 -10.86 -1.59
N ASN A 14 -35.99 -10.98 -1.60
CA ASN A 14 -35.18 -12.17 -1.88
C ASN A 14 -35.31 -12.85 -3.27
N ASN A 15 -34.38 -12.56 -4.19
CA ASN A 15 -33.36 -13.49 -4.68
C ASN A 15 -32.63 -12.92 -5.92
N ASP A 16 -31.30 -13.06 -5.91
CA ASP A 16 -30.36 -13.00 -7.03
C ASP A 16 -30.42 -11.76 -7.95
N LEU A 17 -29.62 -10.74 -7.63
CA LEU A 17 -29.15 -9.76 -8.61
C LEU A 17 -27.63 -9.83 -8.74
N ASN A 18 -27.25 -10.55 -9.78
CA ASN A 18 -25.95 -10.52 -10.45
C ASN A 18 -25.65 -9.08 -10.90
N ASP A 19 -24.93 -8.33 -10.08
CA ASP A 19 -24.55 -6.95 -10.35
C ASP A 19 -23.36 -6.95 -11.33
N ASN A 20 -23.67 -6.87 -12.62
CA ASN A 20 -22.72 -6.82 -13.73
C ASN A 20 -21.98 -5.47 -13.79
N ASN A 21 -21.14 -5.18 -12.81
CA ASN A 21 -19.99 -4.29 -12.98
C ASN A 21 -18.77 -5.14 -13.28
N ASN A 22 -18.78 -5.78 -14.45
CA ASN A 22 -17.68 -6.59 -14.95
C ASN A 22 -16.56 -5.68 -15.50
N VAL A 23 -15.92 -4.92 -14.60
CA VAL A 23 -14.55 -4.49 -14.86
C VAL A 23 -13.74 -5.76 -14.77
N ASN A 24 -13.25 -6.25 -15.91
CA ASN A 24 -12.52 -7.51 -16.00
C ASN A 24 -11.40 -7.53 -14.96
N ASP A 25 -11.61 -8.26 -13.87
CA ASP A 25 -10.63 -8.46 -12.80
C ASP A 25 -9.31 -9.04 -13.35
N SER A 26 -9.39 -9.69 -14.53
CA SER A 26 -8.25 -10.16 -15.33
C SER A 26 -7.28 -9.06 -15.74
N ASP A 27 -7.77 -7.88 -16.16
CA ASP A 27 -6.88 -6.81 -16.66
C ASP A 27 -6.04 -6.21 -15.51
N LEU A 28 -6.62 -6.11 -14.31
CA LEU A 28 -5.89 -5.63 -13.13
C LEU A 28 -4.90 -6.67 -12.61
N THR A 29 -5.27 -7.95 -12.65
CA THR A 29 -4.37 -9.05 -12.29
C THR A 29 -3.21 -9.17 -13.27
N ASP A 30 -3.43 -8.93 -14.56
CA ASP A 30 -2.37 -8.97 -15.57
C ASP A 30 -1.39 -7.81 -15.41
N ILE A 31 -1.87 -6.59 -15.10
CA ILE A 31 -1.01 -5.45 -14.77
C ILE A 31 -0.20 -5.74 -13.49
N LEU A 32 -0.83 -6.32 -12.46
CA LEU A 32 -0.14 -6.71 -11.23
C LEU A 32 0.93 -7.77 -11.50
N ASN A 33 0.62 -8.76 -12.33
CA ASN A 33 1.55 -9.81 -12.73
C ASN A 33 2.73 -9.25 -13.52
N GLU A 34 2.51 -8.29 -14.41
CA GLU A 34 3.57 -7.61 -15.14
C GLU A 34 4.46 -6.78 -14.21
N ILE A 35 3.87 -6.03 -13.27
CA ILE A 35 4.59 -5.28 -12.23
C ILE A 35 5.42 -6.21 -11.34
N ASN A 36 4.91 -7.41 -11.04
CA ASN A 36 5.56 -8.42 -10.19
C ASN A 36 6.61 -9.25 -10.92
N SER A 37 6.43 -9.48 -12.22
CA SER A 37 7.36 -10.24 -13.06
C SER A 37 8.62 -9.45 -13.39
N ASP A 38 8.56 -8.13 -13.22
CA ASP A 38 9.69 -7.23 -13.32
C ASP A 38 10.64 -7.46 -12.13
N LYS A 39 11.73 -8.21 -12.39
CA LYS A 39 12.82 -8.55 -11.45
C LYS A 39 13.56 -7.34 -10.86
N SER A 40 13.01 -6.12 -10.93
CA SER A 40 13.63 -4.89 -10.42
C SER A 40 13.74 -4.84 -8.89
N CYS A 41 13.18 -5.81 -8.18
CA CYS A 41 13.32 -6.04 -6.75
C CYS A 41 14.73 -6.57 -6.35
N TYR A 42 15.77 -6.31 -7.15
CA TYR A 42 17.16 -6.48 -6.71
C TYR A 42 17.54 -5.35 -5.75
N PHE A 43 17.07 -5.42 -4.51
CA PHE A 43 17.86 -4.90 -3.39
C PHE A 43 18.96 -5.91 -3.13
N GLU A 44 20.20 -5.43 -3.22
CA GLU A 44 21.41 -6.25 -3.09
C GLU A 44 21.36 -7.16 -1.87
N GLN A 45 21.83 -8.37 -2.09
CA GLN A 45 21.93 -9.49 -1.18
C GLN A 45 22.44 -9.07 0.22
N GLN A 46 21.72 -9.54 1.23
CA GLN A 46 21.89 -9.28 2.66
C GLN A 46 23.34 -9.17 3.14
N ASN A 47 23.72 -7.96 3.58
CA ASN A 47 24.78 -7.73 4.55
C ASN A 47 24.13 -7.19 5.83
N THR A 48 24.62 -7.61 7.00
CA THR A 48 24.13 -7.15 8.32
C THR A 48 24.21 -5.63 8.51
N ASP A 49 25.11 -4.95 7.78
CA ASP A 49 25.20 -3.49 7.74
C ASP A 49 23.93 -2.82 7.15
N ASN A 50 23.10 -3.57 6.43
CA ASN A 50 21.86 -3.07 5.83
C ASN A 50 20.76 -2.83 6.88
N LEU A 51 20.71 -3.61 7.97
CA LEU A 51 19.67 -3.46 8.98
C LEU A 51 19.79 -2.11 9.71
N PHE A 52 21.01 -1.77 10.11
CA PHE A 52 21.30 -0.48 10.75
C PHE A 52 21.03 0.68 9.78
N HIS A 53 21.39 0.52 8.50
CA HIS A 53 21.07 1.50 7.47
C HIS A 53 19.56 1.77 7.37
N GLU A 54 18.74 0.73 7.34
CA GLU A 54 17.28 0.87 7.26
C GLU A 54 16.70 1.53 8.52
N VAL A 55 17.19 1.17 9.72
CA VAL A 55 16.78 1.83 10.98
C VAL A 55 17.08 3.33 10.92
N VAL A 56 18.29 3.71 10.52
CA VAL A 56 18.70 5.11 10.41
C VAL A 56 17.88 5.84 9.34
N ASN A 57 17.67 5.21 8.18
CA ASN A 57 16.87 5.75 7.08
C ASN A 57 15.43 6.05 7.53
N TYR A 58 14.76 5.10 8.18
CA TYR A 58 13.41 5.30 8.71
C TYR A 58 13.38 6.36 9.81
N ASN A 59 14.42 6.47 10.64
CA ASN A 59 14.45 7.48 11.67
C ASN A 59 14.59 8.90 11.10
N ILE A 60 15.44 9.10 10.09
CA ILE A 60 15.72 10.43 9.52
C ILE A 60 14.63 10.87 8.54
N ASN A 61 14.17 9.97 7.67
CA ASN A 61 13.38 10.34 6.50
C ASN A 61 11.86 10.19 6.70
N TYR A 62 11.41 9.57 7.79
CA TYR A 62 10.00 9.26 8.00
C TYR A 62 9.46 9.85 9.31
N THR A 63 8.26 10.40 9.22
CA THR A 63 7.45 10.80 10.36
C THR A 63 6.71 9.60 10.96
N VAL A 64 6.31 9.69 12.23
CA VAL A 64 5.51 8.63 12.88
C VAL A 64 4.26 8.29 12.07
N LYS A 65 3.56 9.29 11.51
CA LYS A 65 2.37 9.06 10.66
C LYS A 65 2.70 8.19 9.44
N GLN A 66 3.80 8.46 8.76
CA GLN A 66 4.23 7.68 7.59
C GLN A 66 4.65 6.27 7.99
N LEU A 67 5.31 6.09 9.13
CA LEU A 67 5.66 4.76 9.65
C LEU A 67 4.39 3.95 9.96
N LEU A 68 3.37 4.58 10.56
CA LEU A 68 2.09 3.91 10.82
C LEU A 68 1.36 3.51 9.53
N LEU A 69 1.49 4.28 8.43
CA LEU A 69 0.95 3.88 7.13
C LEU A 69 1.65 2.63 6.58
N ILE A 70 2.96 2.51 6.79
CA ILE A 70 3.71 1.30 6.43
C ILE A 70 3.22 0.10 7.26
N CYS A 71 3.04 0.29 8.57
CA CYS A 71 2.48 -0.75 9.44
C CYS A 71 1.06 -1.15 9.00
N ASP A 72 0.24 -0.22 8.54
CA ASP A 72 -1.11 -0.50 8.05
C ASP A 72 -1.06 -1.34 6.76
N TYR A 73 -0.18 -0.97 5.84
CA TYR A 73 0.05 -1.72 4.60
C TYR A 73 0.49 -3.17 4.87
N TYR A 74 1.33 -3.40 5.87
CA TYR A 74 1.74 -4.74 6.30
C TYR A 74 0.72 -5.47 7.20
N ASN A 75 -0.42 -4.84 7.50
CA ASN A 75 -1.42 -5.35 8.45
C ASN A 75 -0.91 -5.59 9.89
N ILE A 76 0.20 -4.96 10.28
CA ILE A 76 0.80 -5.05 11.63
C ILE A 76 0.42 -3.85 12.53
N LEU A 77 -0.34 -2.87 12.01
CA LEU A 77 -0.70 -1.66 12.74
C LEU A 77 -1.49 -1.93 14.03
N LYS A 78 -2.30 -2.98 14.07
CA LYS A 78 -3.10 -3.34 15.24
C LYS A 78 -2.21 -3.69 16.43
N GLU A 79 -1.18 -4.49 16.21
CA GLU A 79 -0.21 -4.91 17.23
C GLU A 79 0.59 -3.72 17.75
N VAL A 80 1.04 -2.86 16.84
CA VAL A 80 1.76 -1.62 17.16
C VAL A 80 0.92 -0.67 18.03
N LYS A 81 -0.37 -0.50 17.69
CA LYS A 81 -1.29 0.37 18.44
C LYS A 81 -1.64 -0.18 19.81
N MET A 82 -1.84 -1.50 19.93
CA MET A 82 -2.14 -2.15 21.21
C MET A 82 -0.98 -2.00 22.21
N THR A 83 0.25 -2.04 21.71
CA THR A 83 1.46 -2.03 22.54
C THR A 83 1.96 -0.61 22.87
N LYS A 84 1.32 0.44 22.32
CA LYS A 84 1.69 1.86 22.49
C LYS A 84 3.15 2.15 22.13
N CYS A 85 3.62 1.58 21.02
CA CYS A 85 5.01 1.68 20.62
C CYS A 85 5.47 3.13 20.42
N ASN A 86 6.67 3.45 20.91
CA ASN A 86 7.38 4.68 20.58
C ASN A 86 7.92 4.64 19.12
N LYS A 87 8.46 5.77 18.61
CA LYS A 87 8.92 5.84 17.21
C LYS A 87 9.99 4.78 16.90
N GLU A 88 10.94 4.56 17.80
CA GLU A 88 12.03 3.60 17.60
C GLU A 88 11.51 2.16 17.57
N GLU A 89 10.57 1.82 18.46
CA GLU A 89 9.90 0.53 18.46
C GLU A 89 9.13 0.28 17.17
N ILE A 90 8.41 1.29 16.65
CA ILE A 90 7.73 1.19 15.34
C ILE A 90 8.72 0.90 14.22
N ILE A 91 9.87 1.61 14.21
CA ILE A 91 10.92 1.40 13.21
C ILE A 91 11.47 -0.02 13.31
N ASN A 92 11.78 -0.49 14.53
CA ASN A 92 12.30 -1.83 14.74
C ASN A 92 11.30 -2.90 14.30
N THR A 93 10.00 -2.71 14.57
CA THR A 93 8.95 -3.62 14.09
C THR A 93 8.87 -3.67 12.57
N ILE A 94 8.96 -2.52 11.89
CA ILE A 94 9.00 -2.47 10.42
C ILE A 94 10.24 -3.19 9.91
N VAL A 95 11.42 -2.83 10.41
CA VAL A 95 12.69 -3.39 9.94
C VAL A 95 12.78 -4.90 10.19
N LEU A 96 12.28 -5.37 11.34
CA LEU A 96 12.17 -6.80 11.63
C LEU A 96 11.25 -7.49 10.62
N PHE A 97 10.06 -6.95 10.39
CA PHE A 97 9.13 -7.48 9.39
C PHE A 97 9.77 -7.52 7.99
N GLU A 98 10.49 -6.47 7.60
CA GLU A 98 11.13 -6.37 6.29
C GLU A 98 12.34 -7.31 6.13
N SER A 99 12.96 -7.72 7.23
CA SER A 99 14.11 -8.64 7.23
C SER A 99 13.72 -10.11 7.00
N GLU A 100 12.46 -10.45 7.27
CA GLU A 100 11.96 -11.82 7.11
C GLU A 100 11.82 -12.20 5.63
N SER A 101 12.47 -13.29 5.23
CA SER A 101 12.50 -13.73 3.83
C SER A 101 11.11 -13.99 3.24
N HIS A 102 10.15 -14.45 4.05
CA HIS A 102 8.77 -14.69 3.60
C HIS A 102 8.02 -13.39 3.28
N ASN A 103 8.45 -12.25 3.83
CA ASN A 103 7.88 -10.94 3.56
C ASN A 103 8.51 -10.24 2.35
N TYR A 104 9.57 -10.80 1.78
CA TYR A 104 10.33 -10.17 0.70
C TYR A 104 9.46 -9.62 -0.44
N ASN A 105 8.47 -10.39 -0.90
CA ASN A 105 7.59 -9.99 -1.99
C ASN A 105 6.75 -8.75 -1.62
N ILE A 106 6.02 -8.81 -0.49
CA ILE A 106 5.16 -7.70 -0.04
C ILE A 106 5.99 -6.43 0.23
N VAL A 107 7.21 -6.58 0.75
CA VAL A 107 8.14 -5.47 1.00
C VAL A 107 8.60 -4.85 -0.31
N CYS A 108 8.98 -5.66 -1.31
CA CYS A 108 9.37 -5.16 -2.62
C CYS A 108 8.24 -4.40 -3.32
N ILE A 109 7.02 -4.95 -3.30
CA ILE A 109 5.84 -4.27 -3.85
C ILE A 109 5.65 -2.93 -3.13
N ARG A 110 5.72 -2.91 -1.79
CA ARG A 110 5.61 -1.67 -1.02
C ARG A 110 6.67 -0.64 -1.41
N LYS A 111 7.95 -1.03 -1.50
CA LYS A 111 9.05 -0.13 -1.88
C LYS A 111 8.79 0.48 -3.27
N LYS A 112 8.35 -0.35 -4.22
CA LYS A 112 8.04 0.02 -5.62
C LYS A 112 6.86 0.99 -5.71
N LEU A 113 5.75 0.70 -5.02
CA LEU A 113 4.57 1.56 -5.01
C LEU A 113 4.86 2.93 -4.39
N TRP A 114 5.61 2.98 -3.28
CA TRP A 114 6.03 4.24 -2.66
C TRP A 114 6.93 5.06 -3.58
N PHE A 115 7.84 4.40 -4.31
CA PHE A 115 8.67 5.06 -5.32
C PHE A 115 7.79 5.73 -6.39
N TYR A 116 6.83 5.01 -6.96
CA TYR A 116 5.94 5.59 -7.97
C TYR A 116 5.10 6.74 -7.44
N ILE A 117 4.55 6.64 -6.24
CA ILE A 117 3.83 7.76 -5.61
C ILE A 117 4.74 8.99 -5.46
N ASN A 118 5.99 8.80 -5.07
CA ASN A 118 6.94 9.89 -4.93
C ASN A 118 7.30 10.53 -6.27
N GLU A 119 7.46 9.75 -7.33
CA GLU A 119 7.72 10.27 -8.68
C GLU A 119 6.50 11.02 -9.24
N LEU A 120 5.31 10.47 -9.09
CA LEU A 120 4.07 11.12 -9.51
C LEU A 120 3.86 12.45 -8.76
N LYS A 121 4.24 12.54 -7.47
CA LYS A 121 4.17 13.78 -6.69
C LYS A 121 5.13 14.87 -7.17
N LYS A 122 6.26 14.50 -7.77
CA LYS A 122 7.23 15.44 -8.34
C LYS A 122 6.79 15.96 -9.71
N ASP A 123 6.01 15.17 -10.45
CA ASP A 123 5.53 15.59 -11.76
C ASP A 123 4.59 16.81 -11.67
N LYS A 124 4.77 17.75 -12.61
CA LYS A 124 4.05 19.03 -12.62
C LYS A 124 2.55 18.84 -12.87
N PHE A 125 2.18 17.88 -13.71
CA PHE A 125 0.81 17.65 -14.15
C PHE A 125 0.09 16.66 -13.23
N MET A 126 0.71 15.54 -12.91
CA MET A 126 0.10 14.43 -12.17
C MET A 126 -0.15 14.76 -10.70
N LYS A 127 0.72 15.55 -10.06
CA LYS A 127 0.61 15.86 -8.62
C LYS A 127 -0.76 16.39 -8.19
N LYS A 128 -1.50 17.07 -9.06
CA LYS A 128 -2.84 17.62 -8.76
C LYS A 128 -3.92 16.56 -8.61
N PHE A 129 -3.66 15.34 -9.08
CA PHE A 129 -4.58 14.20 -9.00
C PHE A 129 -4.21 13.21 -7.87
N ILE A 130 -3.10 13.42 -7.18
CA ILE A 130 -2.63 12.52 -6.14
C ILE A 130 -3.21 12.96 -4.80
N LEU A 131 -4.13 12.15 -4.29
CA LEU A 131 -4.66 12.29 -2.93
C LEU A 131 -3.82 11.40 -2.00
N TRP A 132 -2.75 11.97 -1.44
CA TRP A 132 -1.87 11.26 -0.52
C TRP A 132 -1.39 12.21 0.58
N ASN A 133 -2.04 12.11 1.74
CA ASN A 133 -1.80 12.91 2.94
C ASN A 133 -1.19 12.07 4.06
#